data_AF-A0A6P7HC29-F1
#
_entry.id   AF-A0A6P7HC29-F1
#
_cell.length_a   1.000
_cell.length_b   1.000
_cell.length_c   1.000
_cell.angle_alpha   90.00
_cell.angle_beta   90.00
_cell.angle_gamma   90.00
#
_symmetry.space_group_name_H-M   'P 1'
#
loop_
_entity.id
_entity.type
_entity.pdbx_description
1 polymer ?
#
loop_
_entity_poly.entity_id
_entity_poly.type
_entity_poly.pdbx_seq_one_letter_code
_entity_poly.pdbx_strand_id
1 'polypeptide(L)'
;MTGTPYILYVPDIALEKIFSFLSYDEIAKNRIVCKKFNDVGSKFLTRGFFQLEKRHAAIYKKVKSQLPRRESERRAHPLSRHSDILQAVETRISMLNMTYHKFIGNNLLCFIPGKVC
;
A
#
# COMPACT_ATOMS: atom_id res chain seq x y z
N MET A 1 -0.13 -29.86 29.10
CA MET A 1 0.38 -29.67 27.72
C MET A 1 -0.27 -28.43 27.15
N THR A 2 0.38 -27.28 27.27
CA THR A 2 -0.12 -26.02 26.69
C THR A 2 0.20 -26.05 25.19
N GLY A 3 -0.84 -26.33 24.39
CA GLY A 3 -0.74 -26.56 22.96
C GLY A 3 -0.07 -25.38 22.26
N THR A 4 1.12 -25.60 21.74
CA THR A 4 1.81 -24.60 20.94
C THR A 4 0.94 -24.33 19.70
N PRO A 5 0.58 -23.07 19.41
CA PRO A 5 -0.41 -22.79 18.39
C PRO A 5 0.10 -23.25 17.02
N TYR A 6 -0.56 -24.26 16.45
CA TYR A 6 -0.19 -24.91 15.18
C TYR A 6 0.02 -23.93 14.03
N ILE A 7 -0.68 -22.79 14.05
CA ILE A 7 -0.55 -21.70 13.09
C ILE A 7 0.86 -21.08 13.05
N LEU A 8 1.65 -21.13 14.12
CA LEU A 8 3.02 -20.60 14.10
C LEU A 8 3.99 -21.53 13.36
N TYR A 9 3.63 -22.79 13.15
CA TYR A 9 4.45 -23.77 12.44
C TYR A 9 4.15 -23.84 10.95
N VAL A 10 3.07 -23.21 10.47
CA VAL A 10 2.82 -23.17 9.03
C VAL A 10 3.91 -22.35 8.32
N PRO A 11 4.29 -22.71 7.09
CA PRO A 11 5.22 -21.91 6.30
C PRO A 11 4.70 -20.47 6.12
N ASP A 12 5.61 -19.51 5.99
CA ASP A 12 5.26 -18.09 5.81
C ASP A 12 4.29 -17.88 4.63
N ILE A 13 4.42 -18.66 3.56
CA ILE A 13 3.54 -18.56 2.38
C ILE A 13 2.08 -18.94 2.69
N ALA A 14 1.87 -19.91 3.58
CA ALA A 14 0.54 -20.30 4.03
C ALA A 14 -0.05 -19.23 4.95
N LEU A 15 0.77 -18.64 5.82
CA LEU A 15 0.35 -17.54 6.68
C LEU A 15 0.04 -16.27 5.87
N GLU A 16 0.84 -15.96 4.84
CA GLU A 16 0.55 -14.90 3.87
C GLU A 16 -0.76 -15.14 3.13
N LYS A 17 -1.04 -16.39 2.75
CA LYS A 17 -2.30 -16.74 2.10
C LYS A 17 -3.48 -16.54 3.04
N ILE A 18 -3.36 -16.88 4.32
CA ILE A 18 -4.38 -16.59 5.33
C ILE A 18 -4.57 -15.07 5.46
N PHE A 19 -3.48 -14.31 5.58
CA PHE A 19 -3.54 -12.85 5.69
C PHE A 19 -4.15 -12.19 4.45
N SER A 20 -4.08 -12.83 3.27
CA SER A 20 -4.74 -12.31 2.06
C SER A 20 -6.26 -12.26 2.12
N PHE A 21 -6.89 -12.95 3.10
CA PHE A 21 -8.33 -12.87 3.37
C PHE A 21 -8.68 -11.77 4.38
N LEU A 22 -7.69 -11.10 4.97
CA LEU A 22 -7.88 -10.02 5.92
C LEU A 22 -7.71 -8.67 5.23
N SER A 23 -8.41 -7.66 5.73
CA SER A 23 -8.15 -6.26 5.38
C SER A 23 -6.78 -5.82 5.91
N TYR A 24 -6.20 -4.79 5.31
CA TYR A 24 -4.91 -4.28 5.78
C TYR A 24 -4.96 -3.74 7.22
N ASP A 25 -6.11 -3.23 7.69
CA ASP A 25 -6.30 -2.80 9.08
C ASP A 25 -6.26 -4.00 10.04
N GLU A 26 -6.93 -5.10 9.70
CA GLU A 26 -6.89 -6.34 10.47
C GLU A 26 -5.48 -6.93 10.52
N ILE A 27 -4.74 -6.92 9.40
CA ILE A 27 -3.34 -7.34 9.37
C ILE A 27 -2.50 -6.45 10.29
N ALA A 28 -2.69 -5.13 10.25
CA ALA A 28 -1.97 -4.20 11.11
C ALA A 28 -2.22 -4.46 12.60
N LYS A 29 -3.47 -4.74 12.98
CA LYS A 29 -3.85 -5.13 14.35
C LYS A 29 -3.27 -6.48 14.75
N ASN A 30 -3.18 -7.45 13.84
CA ASN A 30 -2.65 -8.79 14.12
C ASN A 30 -1.13 -8.84 14.27
N ARG A 31 -0.40 -7.81 13.84
CA ARG A 31 1.07 -7.77 13.97
C ARG A 31 1.59 -7.82 15.41
N ILE A 32 0.83 -7.29 16.37
CA ILE A 32 1.26 -7.27 17.78
C ILE A 32 1.10 -8.61 18.50
N VAL A 33 0.49 -9.61 17.85
CA VAL A 33 0.22 -10.93 18.44
C VAL A 33 1.52 -11.68 18.74
N CYS A 34 2.45 -11.72 17.79
CA CYS A 34 3.76 -12.38 17.97
C CYS A 34 4.77 -11.92 16.90
N LYS A 35 6.06 -12.28 17.07
CA LYS A 35 7.14 -11.94 16.12
C LYS A 35 6.84 -12.42 14.69
N LYS A 36 6.40 -13.68 14.52
CA LYS A 36 6.10 -14.23 13.18
C LYS A 36 4.96 -13.48 12.48
N PHE A 37 3.91 -13.12 13.23
CA PHE A 37 2.80 -12.32 12.70
C PHE A 37 3.25 -10.90 12.36
N ASN A 38 4.11 -10.29 13.19
CA ASN A 38 4.71 -9.00 12.87
C ASN A 38 5.52 -9.06 11.58
N ASP A 39 6.37 -10.06 11.41
CA ASP A 39 7.27 -10.16 10.25
C ASP A 39 6.48 -10.38 8.95
N VAL A 40 5.55 -11.33 8.94
CA VAL A 40 4.69 -11.62 7.79
C VAL A 40 3.74 -10.46 7.50
N GLY A 41 3.10 -9.90 8.53
CA GLY A 41 2.20 -8.76 8.39
C GLY A 41 2.91 -7.51 7.87
N SER A 42 4.12 -7.22 8.36
CA SER A 42 4.94 -6.09 7.91
C SER A 42 5.32 -6.23 6.44
N LYS A 43 5.77 -7.41 6.01
CA LYS A 43 6.07 -7.70 4.60
C LYS A 43 4.82 -7.52 3.72
N PHE A 44 3.68 -8.04 4.18
CA PHE A 44 2.43 -7.96 3.44
C PHE A 44 1.95 -6.51 3.24
N LEU A 45 1.97 -5.70 4.31
CA LEU A 45 1.55 -4.29 4.26
C LEU A 45 2.47 -3.45 3.39
N THR A 46 3.78 -3.62 3.52
CA THR A 46 4.78 -2.94 2.69
C THR A 46 4.61 -3.33 1.21
N ARG A 47 4.42 -4.62 0.91
CA ARG A 47 4.14 -5.10 -0.46
C ARG A 47 2.84 -4.51 -1.00
N GLY A 48 1.81 -4.37 -0.15
CA GLY A 48 0.54 -3.74 -0.50
C GLY A 48 0.71 -2.28 -0.90
N PHE A 49 1.51 -1.52 -0.15
CA PHE A 49 1.80 -0.11 -0.44
C PHE A 49 2.53 0.06 -1.78
N PHE A 50 3.57 -0.72 -2.06
CA PHE A 50 4.27 -0.66 -3.35
C PHE A 50 3.39 -1.08 -4.54
N GLN A 51 2.47 -2.03 -4.35
CA GLN A 51 1.49 -2.38 -5.39
C GLN A 51 0.49 -1.24 -5.63
N LEU A 52 0.04 -0.56 -4.58
CA LEU A 52 -0.83 0.60 -4.68
C LEU A 52 -0.17 1.71 -5.50
N GLU A 53 1.08 2.05 -5.20
CA GLU A 53 1.86 3.05 -5.92
C GLU A 53 1.97 2.70 -7.41
N LYS A 54 2.40 1.48 -7.73
CA LYS A 54 2.50 1.02 -9.13
C LYS A 54 1.16 1.08 -9.86
N ARG A 55 0.08 0.64 -9.19
CA ARG A 55 -1.27 0.64 -9.77
C ARG A 55 -1.76 2.06 -10.01
N HIS A 56 -1.57 2.96 -9.06
CA HIS A 56 -1.92 4.36 -9.20
C HIS A 56 -1.15 5.00 -10.36
N ALA A 57 0.18 4.84 -10.40
CA ALA A 57 1.03 5.40 -11.46
C ALA A 57 0.58 4.93 -12.86
N ALA A 58 0.21 3.66 -13.01
CA ALA A 58 -0.32 3.11 -14.25
C ALA A 58 -1.66 3.77 -14.67
N ILE A 59 -2.58 3.91 -13.72
CA ILE A 59 -3.89 4.57 -13.95
C ILE A 59 -3.68 6.04 -14.31
N TYR A 60 -2.84 6.75 -13.55
CA TYR A 60 -2.57 8.17 -13.76
C TYR A 60 -1.93 8.41 -15.12
N LYS A 61 -0.92 7.61 -15.51
CA LYS A 61 -0.31 7.67 -16.84
C LYS A 61 -1.34 7.44 -17.95
N LYS A 62 -2.24 6.44 -17.79
CA LYS A 62 -3.28 6.13 -18.76
C LYS A 62 -4.27 7.29 -18.94
N VAL A 63 -4.73 7.91 -17.85
CA VAL A 63 -5.63 9.07 -17.91
C VAL A 63 -4.93 10.26 -18.53
N LYS A 64 -3.69 10.55 -18.10
CA LYS A 64 -2.91 11.69 -18.60
C LYS A 64 -2.61 11.59 -20.10
N SER A 65 -2.44 10.37 -20.62
CA SER A 65 -2.23 10.12 -22.05
C SER A 65 -3.45 10.42 -22.94
N GLN A 66 -4.64 10.46 -22.36
CA GLN A 66 -5.89 10.78 -23.07
C GLN A 66 -6.20 12.28 -23.06
N LEU A 67 -5.44 13.09 -22.31
CA LEU A 67 -5.66 14.52 -22.23
C LEU A 67 -4.98 15.25 -23.41
N PRO A 68 -5.60 16.33 -23.93
CA PRO A 68 -4.96 17.24 -24.87
C PRO A 68 -3.66 17.82 -24.30
N ARG A 69 -2.70 18.12 -25.18
CA ARG A 69 -1.43 18.77 -24.78
C ARG A 69 -1.64 20.23 -24.37
N ARG A 70 -2.54 20.94 -25.06
CA ARG A 70 -2.84 22.36 -24.79
C ARG A 70 -3.70 22.51 -23.54
N GLU A 71 -3.32 23.44 -22.69
CA GLU A 71 -3.96 23.65 -21.39
C GLU A 71 -5.41 24.12 -21.48
N SER A 72 -5.73 24.98 -22.44
CA SER A 72 -7.11 25.44 -22.69
C SER A 72 -8.05 24.28 -23.03
N GLU A 73 -7.60 23.38 -23.92
CA GLU A 73 -8.34 22.18 -24.33
C GLU A 73 -8.41 21.14 -23.20
N ARG A 74 -7.34 21.01 -22.41
CA ARG A 74 -7.29 20.13 -21.24
C ARG A 74 -8.37 20.49 -20.23
N ARG A 75 -8.53 21.77 -19.89
CA ARG A 75 -9.52 22.24 -18.90
C ARG A 75 -10.97 21.99 -19.33
N ALA A 76 -11.23 21.99 -20.63
CA ALA A 76 -12.54 21.67 -21.18
C ALA A 76 -12.80 20.16 -21.33
N HIS A 77 -11.78 19.32 -21.15
CA HIS A 77 -11.88 17.88 -21.38
C HIS A 77 -12.63 17.17 -20.23
N PRO A 78 -13.51 16.19 -20.50
CA PRO A 78 -14.27 15.47 -19.47
C PRO A 78 -13.40 14.78 -18.40
N LEU A 79 -12.19 14.35 -18.78
CA LEU A 79 -11.23 13.74 -17.85
C LEU A 79 -10.37 14.72 -17.05
N SER A 80 -10.49 16.05 -17.26
CA SER A 80 -9.67 17.05 -16.54
C SER A 80 -9.79 16.87 -15.03
N ARG A 81 -11.03 16.85 -14.52
CA ARG A 81 -11.31 16.69 -13.10
C ARG A 81 -10.77 15.37 -12.53
N HIS A 82 -10.85 14.29 -13.30
CA HIS A 82 -10.31 12.99 -12.91
C HIS A 82 -8.78 13.02 -12.81
N SER A 83 -8.12 13.70 -13.75
CA SER A 83 -6.68 13.92 -13.73
C SER A 83 -6.24 14.74 -12.52
N ASP A 84 -6.99 15.79 -12.17
CA ASP A 84 -6.67 16.64 -11.02
C ASP A 84 -6.79 15.88 -9.70
N ILE A 85 -7.84 15.06 -9.55
CA ILE A 85 -8.01 14.18 -8.39
C ILE A 85 -6.84 13.19 -8.31
N LEU A 86 -6.49 12.53 -9.42
CA LEU A 86 -5.39 11.58 -9.45
C LEU A 86 -4.04 12.25 -9.13
N GLN A 87 -3.81 13.48 -9.61
CA GLN A 87 -2.63 14.27 -9.28
C GLN A 87 -2.58 14.63 -7.78
N ALA A 88 -3.72 14.97 -7.17
CA ALA A 88 -3.77 15.23 -5.73
C ALA A 88 -3.44 13.97 -4.91
N VAL A 89 -3.91 12.80 -5.36
CA VAL A 89 -3.56 11.51 -4.76
C VAL A 89 -2.08 11.18 -4.96
N GLU A 90 -1.52 11.40 -6.15
CA GLU A 90 -0.09 11.20 -6.46
C GLU A 90 0.80 11.99 -5.52
N THR A 91 0.47 13.26 -5.28
CA THR A 91 1.23 14.12 -4.37
C THR A 91 1.25 13.55 -2.96
N ARG A 92 0.11 13.06 -2.45
CA ARG A 92 0.04 12.44 -1.11
C ARG A 92 0.83 11.14 -1.04
N ILE A 93 0.74 10.28 -2.06
CA ILE A 93 1.53 9.04 -2.14
C ILE A 93 3.02 9.36 -2.16
N SER A 94 3.43 10.35 -2.97
CA SER A 94 4.83 10.78 -3.08
C SER A 94 5.36 11.32 -1.76
N MET A 95 4.57 12.09 -1.00
CA MET A 95 4.95 12.55 0.33
C MET A 95 5.18 11.38 1.29
N LEU A 96 4.24 10.42 1.35
CA LEU A 96 4.40 9.22 2.16
C LEU A 96 5.66 8.43 1.78
N ASN A 97 5.93 8.31 0.47
CA ASN A 97 7.15 7.67 -0.01
C ASN A 97 8.41 8.42 0.44
N MET A 98 8.51 9.72 0.20
CA MET A 98 9.68 10.50 0.61
C MET A 98 9.95 10.38 2.12
N THR A 99 8.90 10.33 2.94
CA THR A 99 9.03 10.21 4.39
C THR A 99 9.44 8.81 4.82
N TYR A 100 8.80 7.76 4.30
CA TYR A 100 8.90 6.41 4.87
C TYR A 100 9.75 5.44 4.06
N HIS A 101 10.06 5.72 2.79
CA HIS A 101 10.74 4.77 1.90
C HIS A 101 12.09 4.28 2.45
N LYS A 102 12.89 5.19 3.01
CA LYS A 102 14.18 4.84 3.64
C LYS A 102 14.00 3.94 4.86
N PHE A 103 13.00 4.21 5.70
CA PHE A 103 12.75 3.42 6.91
C PHE A 103 12.16 2.05 6.60
N ILE A 104 11.30 1.98 5.58
CA ILE A 104 10.75 0.72 5.05
C ILE A 104 11.87 -0.13 4.43
N GLY A 105 12.75 0.48 3.61
CA GLY A 105 13.89 -0.22 3.01
C GLY A 105 14.88 -0.79 4.05
N ASN A 106 15.03 -0.11 5.18
CA ASN A 106 15.88 -0.56 6.29
C ASN A 106 15.15 -1.49 7.28
N ASN A 107 13.92 -1.94 6.98
CA ASN A 107 13.07 -2.74 7.88
C ASN A 107 12.85 -2.11 9.29
N LEU A 108 12.99 -0.78 9.41
CA LEU A 108 12.79 -0.06 10.68
C LEU A 108 11.30 0.20 10.95
N LEU A 109 10.51 0.36 9.89
CA LEU A 109 9.07 0.58 9.92
C LEU A 109 8.42 -0.18 8.77
N CYS A 110 7.14 -0.51 8.88
CA CYS A 110 6.34 -0.94 7.74
C CYS A 110 5.09 -0.07 7.64
N PHE A 111 4.49 -0.05 6.46
CA PHE A 111 3.32 0.79 6.20
C PHE A 111 2.14 0.34 7.08
N ILE A 112 1.46 1.28 7.75
CA ILE A 112 0.25 1.01 8.54
C ILE A 112 -0.89 1.83 7.96
N PRO A 113 -1.87 1.21 7.30
CA PRO A 113 -3.04 1.93 6.79
C PRO A 113 -3.88 2.45 7.96
N GLY A 114 -4.38 3.68 7.84
CA GLY A 114 -5.38 4.23 8.76
C GLY A 114 -4.84 4.82 10.08
N LYS A 115 -3.55 4.64 10.40
CA LYS A 115 -2.90 5.42 11.45
C LYS A 115 -1.88 6.36 10.83
N VAL A 116 -2.03 7.66 11.09
CA VAL A 116 -0.91 8.60 10.96
C VAL A 116 0.08 8.15 12.04
N CYS A 117 1.27 7.69 11.61
CA CYS A 117 2.33 7.28 12.52
C CYS A 117 2.72 8.41 13.46
#